data_AF-A0A964ZKG2-F1
#
_entry.id   AF-A0A964ZKG2-F1
#
_cell.length_a   1.000
_cell.length_b   1.000
_cell.length_c   1.000
_cell.angle_alpha   90.00
_cell.angle_beta   90.00
_cell.angle_gamma   90.00
#
_symmetry.space_group_name_H-M   'P 1'
#
loop_
_entity.id
_entity.type
_entity.pdbx_description
1 polymer ?
#
loop_
_entity_poly.entity_id
_entity_poly.type
_entity_poly.pdbx_seq_one_letter_code
_entity_poly.pdbx_strand_id
1 'polypeptide(L)'
;MTIMSRRGVEVVVGAVLGFASITAGCSSPKPTSLECADGQSIFLCEALFSDNKVRSIVFVDSAPADRTALDSVTTRDDFGNPYCVTLFDNATATYKAGDC
;
A
#
# COMPACT_ATOMS: atom_id res chain seq x y z
N MET A 1 6.02 36.39 -12.56
CA MET A 1 4.99 35.68 -13.32
C MET A 1 5.59 35.30 -14.66
N THR A 2 5.35 34.06 -15.09
CA THR A 2 5.64 33.52 -16.44
C THR A 2 7.04 32.94 -16.64
N ILE A 3 7.04 31.61 -16.65
CA ILE A 3 8.10 30.65 -16.93
C ILE A 3 8.49 30.78 -18.41
N MET A 4 9.79 30.97 -18.69
CA MET A 4 10.36 30.91 -20.04
C MET A 4 11.32 29.72 -20.18
N SER A 5 11.43 29.27 -21.43
CA SER A 5 12.55 28.55 -22.05
C SER A 5 12.56 27.03 -21.88
N ARG A 6 12.07 26.27 -22.88
CA ARG A 6 12.68 25.91 -24.19
C ARG A 6 13.80 24.87 -24.08
N ARG A 7 13.47 23.70 -24.63
CA ARG A 7 14.27 22.80 -25.50
C ARG A 7 15.76 22.66 -25.20
N GLY A 8 16.15 21.40 -24.98
CA GLY A 8 17.39 20.85 -25.50
C GLY A 8 18.46 20.66 -24.44
N VAL A 9 18.57 19.43 -23.94
CA VAL A 9 19.87 18.90 -23.54
C VAL A 9 20.01 17.54 -24.20
N GLU A 10 20.82 17.54 -25.25
CA GLU A 10 21.34 16.36 -25.92
C GLU A 10 21.99 15.44 -24.88
N VAL A 11 21.53 14.18 -24.82
CA VAL A 11 22.20 13.15 -24.03
C VAL A 11 23.45 12.73 -24.80
N VAL A 12 24.56 13.38 -24.50
CA VAL A 12 25.89 12.98 -24.96
C VAL A 12 26.22 11.64 -24.30
N VAL A 13 26.18 10.57 -25.09
CA VAL A 13 26.67 9.24 -24.73
C VAL A 13 28.20 9.33 -24.67
N GLY A 14 28.73 9.64 -23.49
CA GLY A 14 30.15 9.57 -23.17
C GLY A 14 30.38 8.48 -22.13
N ALA A 15 30.95 7.36 -22.55
CA ALA A 15 31.36 6.27 -21.67
C ALA A 15 32.45 6.75 -20.70
N VAL A 16 32.16 6.73 -19.40
CA VAL A 16 33.17 6.69 -18.35
C VAL A 16 32.74 5.64 -17.33
N LEU A 17 33.59 4.63 -17.21
CA LEU A 17 33.56 3.55 -16.21
C LEU A 17 33.57 4.16 -14.80
N GLY A 18 32.41 4.14 -14.14
CA GLY A 18 32.27 4.56 -12.76
C GLY A 18 31.06 3.87 -12.16
N PHE A 19 31.30 2.74 -11.49
CA PHE A 19 30.32 2.03 -10.68
C PHE A 19 29.91 2.91 -9.49
N ALA A 20 28.99 3.86 -9.73
CA ALA A 20 28.23 4.48 -8.66
C ALA A 20 27.09 3.51 -8.32
N SER A 21 27.37 2.56 -7.44
CA SER A 21 26.36 1.74 -6.77
C SER A 21 25.49 2.68 -5.94
N ILE A 22 24.44 3.24 -6.55
CA ILE A 22 23.28 3.76 -5.84
C ILE A 22 22.64 2.56 -5.13
N THR A 23 23.18 2.19 -3.98
CA THR A 23 22.45 1.46 -2.95
C THR A 23 21.41 2.43 -2.38
N ALA A 24 20.44 2.82 -3.22
CA ALA A 24 19.13 3.16 -2.71
C ALA A 24 18.68 1.89 -2.00
N GLY A 25 18.83 1.86 -0.67
CA GLY A 25 18.38 0.73 0.12
C GLY A 25 16.94 0.49 -0.26
N CYS A 26 16.66 -0.62 -0.93
CA CYS A 26 15.32 -1.05 -1.28
C CYS A 26 14.64 -1.47 0.04
N SER A 27 14.29 -0.50 0.88
CA SER A 27 13.32 -0.72 1.93
C SER A 27 12.02 -1.00 1.20
N SER A 28 11.59 -2.27 1.20
CA SER A 28 10.27 -2.60 0.70
C SER A 28 9.27 -1.73 1.44
N PRO A 29 8.41 -0.98 0.73
CA PRO A 29 7.40 -0.19 1.38
C PRO A 29 6.54 -1.13 2.22
N LYS A 30 6.24 -0.69 3.44
CA LYS A 30 5.46 -1.45 4.42
C LYS A 30 4.04 -0.93 4.44
N PRO A 31 3.04 -1.80 4.66
CA PRO A 31 1.67 -1.34 4.90
C PRO A 31 1.63 -0.46 6.16
N THR A 32 0.74 0.53 6.17
CA THR A 32 0.56 1.48 7.28
C THR A 32 -0.88 1.57 7.77
N SER A 33 -1.86 1.54 6.87
CA SER A 33 -3.29 1.64 7.22
C SER A 33 -4.17 0.96 6.17
N LEU A 34 -5.41 0.67 6.52
CA LEU A 34 -6.45 0.16 5.61
C LEU A 34 -7.21 1.31 4.95
N GLU A 35 -7.49 1.15 3.67
CA GLU A 35 -8.39 1.97 2.88
C GLU A 35 -9.53 1.07 2.39
N CYS A 36 -10.67 1.11 3.09
CA CYS A 36 -11.88 0.37 2.72
C CYS A 36 -12.96 1.36 2.29
N ALA A 37 -13.71 1.03 1.24
CA ALA A 37 -14.86 1.80 0.79
C ALA A 37 -16.16 1.08 1.17
N ASP A 38 -17.06 1.77 1.86
CA ASP A 38 -18.37 1.22 2.20
C ASP A 38 -19.26 1.02 0.96
N GLY A 39 -20.11 0.01 1.02
CA GLY A 39 -21.02 -0.34 -0.08
C GLY A 39 -20.32 -1.10 -1.22
N GLN A 40 -19.15 -1.66 -0.94
CA GLN A 40 -18.41 -2.54 -1.82
C GLN A 40 -18.01 -3.83 -1.10
N SER A 41 -17.58 -4.84 -1.85
CA SER A 41 -17.08 -6.08 -1.27
C SER A 41 -15.88 -5.82 -0.36
N ILE A 42 -15.87 -6.41 0.85
CA ILE A 42 -14.75 -6.26 1.80
C ILE A 42 -13.40 -6.71 1.22
N PHE A 43 -13.43 -7.59 0.20
CA PHE A 43 -12.24 -8.06 -0.50
C PHE A 43 -11.61 -6.99 -1.42
N LEU A 44 -12.28 -5.83 -1.57
CA LEU A 44 -11.76 -4.66 -2.28
C LEU A 44 -11.03 -3.68 -1.37
N CYS A 45 -10.95 -3.92 -0.05
CA CYS A 45 -10.09 -3.11 0.80
C CYS A 45 -8.64 -3.15 0.31
N GLU A 46 -7.98 -2.01 0.40
CA GLU A 46 -6.59 -1.84 0.04
C GLU A 46 -5.79 -1.41 1.28
N ALA A 47 -4.47 -1.48 1.19
CA ALA A 47 -3.59 -0.89 2.20
C ALA A 47 -2.85 0.31 1.62
N LEU A 48 -2.77 1.37 2.42
CA LEU A 48 -1.81 2.44 2.21
C LEU A 48 -0.44 1.95 2.68
N PHE A 49 0.58 2.22 1.88
CA PHE A 49 1.96 1.88 2.18
C PHE A 49 2.78 3.13 2.51
N SER A 50 3.93 2.91 3.17
CA SER A 50 4.87 3.97 3.56
C SER A 50 5.43 4.81 2.41
N ASP A 51 5.27 4.37 1.15
CA ASP A 51 5.58 5.14 -0.06
C ASP A 51 4.40 5.99 -0.57
N ASN A 52 3.35 6.16 0.24
CA ASN A 52 2.08 6.82 -0.09
C ASN A 52 1.34 6.21 -1.28
N LYS A 53 1.58 4.92 -1.56
CA LYS A 53 0.86 4.18 -2.58
C LYS A 53 -0.18 3.27 -1.94
N VAL A 54 -1.35 3.22 -2.55
CA VAL A 54 -2.40 2.27 -2.22
C VAL A 54 -2.21 1.02 -3.06
N ARG A 55 -2.33 -0.15 -2.44
CA ARG A 55 -2.17 -1.45 -3.11
C ARG A 55 -3.15 -2.45 -2.53
N SER A 56 -3.62 -3.36 -3.37
CA SER A 56 -4.45 -4.49 -2.94
C SER A 56 -3.71 -5.37 -1.93
N ILE A 57 -4.46 -5.90 -0.97
CA ILE A 57 -3.97 -6.79 0.08
C ILE A 57 -4.50 -8.20 -0.11
N VAL A 58 -3.82 -9.17 0.50
CA VAL A 58 -4.24 -10.57 0.47
C VAL A 58 -5.02 -10.87 1.73
N PHE A 59 -6.26 -11.35 1.56
CA PHE A 59 -7.05 -11.85 2.68
C PHE A 59 -6.66 -13.28 3.03
N VAL A 60 -6.49 -13.53 4.33
CA VAL A 60 -6.19 -14.85 4.89
C VAL A 60 -7.28 -15.24 5.87
N ASP A 61 -7.58 -16.54 5.97
CA ASP A 61 -8.67 -17.05 6.81
C ASP A 61 -8.44 -16.85 8.32
N SER A 62 -7.18 -16.73 8.74
CA SER A 62 -6.81 -16.62 10.15
C SER A 62 -5.60 -15.72 10.36
N ALA A 63 -5.60 -15.00 11.49
CA ALA A 63 -4.49 -14.14 11.88
C ALA A 63 -3.19 -14.97 11.92
N PRO A 64 -2.14 -14.55 11.20
CA PRO A 64 -0.88 -15.27 11.23
C PRO A 64 -0.27 -15.17 12.64
N ALA A 65 0.12 -16.31 13.22
CA ALA A 65 0.50 -16.42 14.64
C ALA A 65 1.66 -15.49 15.06
N ASP A 66 2.52 -15.12 14.12
CA ASP A 66 3.73 -14.32 14.36
C ASP A 66 3.62 -12.89 13.82
N ARG A 67 2.40 -12.38 13.59
CA ARG A 67 2.18 -11.08 12.95
C ARG A 67 1.48 -10.10 13.86
N THR A 68 1.88 -8.84 13.70
CA THR A 68 1.33 -7.74 14.48
C THR A 68 0.23 -7.07 13.66
N ALA A 69 -0.93 -6.89 14.26
CA ALA A 69 -1.99 -6.05 13.69
C ALA A 69 -1.49 -4.60 13.65
N LEU A 70 -1.49 -4.01 12.46
CA LEU A 70 -1.11 -2.62 12.23
C LEU A 70 -2.31 -1.68 12.36
N ASP A 71 -3.43 -2.08 11.75
CA ASP A 71 -4.63 -1.27 11.67
C ASP A 71 -5.87 -2.16 11.66
N SER A 72 -7.00 -1.62 12.12
CA SER A 72 -8.28 -2.30 12.08
C SER A 72 -9.40 -1.31 11.83
N VAL A 73 -10.21 -1.59 10.82
CA VAL A 73 -11.29 -0.70 10.39
C VAL A 73 -12.59 -1.48 10.29
N THR A 74 -13.67 -0.84 10.72
CA THR A 74 -15.01 -1.32 10.45
C THR A 74 -15.46 -0.79 9.09
N THR A 75 -15.86 -1.69 8.19
CA THR A 75 -16.46 -1.33 6.89
C THR A 75 -17.72 -2.15 6.65
N ARG A 76 -18.56 -1.70 5.72
CA ARG A 76 -19.81 -2.38 5.36
C ARG A 76 -19.78 -2.88 3.93
N ASP A 77 -20.17 -4.14 3.76
CA ASP A 77 -20.33 -4.72 2.43
C ASP A 77 -21.47 -4.04 1.63
N ASP A 78 -21.63 -4.44 0.37
CA ASP A 78 -22.72 -4.00 -0.50
C ASP A 78 -24.13 -4.34 0.02
N PHE A 79 -24.27 -5.23 1.01
CA PHE A 79 -25.53 -5.55 1.68
C PHE A 79 -25.71 -4.76 2.99
N GLY A 80 -24.73 -3.95 3.39
CA GLY A 80 -24.74 -3.17 4.62
C GLY A 80 -24.33 -3.94 5.86
N ASN A 81 -23.80 -5.16 5.72
CA ASN A 81 -23.31 -5.94 6.85
C ASN A 81 -21.96 -5.39 7.31
N PRO A 82 -21.77 -5.12 8.62
CA PRO A 82 -20.50 -4.65 9.15
C PRO A 82 -19.47 -5.78 9.24
N TYR A 83 -18.23 -5.45 8.88
CA TYR A 83 -17.06 -6.30 9.06
C TYR A 83 -15.90 -5.51 9.64
N CYS A 84 -15.22 -6.13 10.60
CA CYS A 84 -13.96 -5.67 11.14
C CYS A 84 -12.84 -6.28 10.31
N VAL A 85 -12.14 -5.45 9.53
CA VAL A 85 -10.98 -5.84 8.74
C VAL A 85 -9.72 -5.44 9.48
N THR A 86 -8.79 -6.37 9.65
CA THR A 86 -7.52 -6.17 10.36
C THR A 86 -6.35 -6.39 9.41
N LEU A 87 -5.46 -5.40 9.31
CA LEU A 87 -4.26 -5.42 8.50
C LEU A 87 -3.04 -5.82 9.33
N PHE A 88 -2.15 -6.61 8.75
CA PHE A 88 -0.92 -7.09 9.39
C PHE A 88 0.34 -6.53 8.70
N ASP A 89 1.48 -6.62 9.39
CA ASP A 89 2.78 -6.08 8.95
C ASP A 89 3.34 -6.64 7.63
N ASN A 90 2.80 -7.77 7.16
CA ASN A 90 3.18 -8.47 5.94
C ASN A 90 2.23 -8.19 4.75
N ALA A 91 1.37 -7.18 4.84
CA ALA A 91 0.38 -6.82 3.82
C ALA A 91 -0.69 -7.91 3.57
N THR A 92 -0.96 -8.73 4.59
CA THR A 92 -2.17 -9.58 4.62
C THR A 92 -3.22 -8.96 5.52
N ALA A 93 -4.48 -9.31 5.30
CA ALA A 93 -5.58 -8.92 6.17
C ALA A 93 -6.47 -10.11 6.54
N THR A 94 -7.13 -10.01 7.68
CA THR A 94 -8.22 -10.90 8.09
C THR A 94 -9.49 -10.09 8.23
N TYR A 95 -10.64 -10.74 8.18
CA TYR A 95 -11.92 -10.10 8.45
C TYR A 95 -12.74 -10.92 9.45
N LYS A 96 -13.56 -10.24 10.22
CA LYS A 96 -14.55 -10.83 11.13
C LYS A 96 -15.87 -10.09 10.98
N ALA A 97 -16.98 -10.81 11.00
CA ALA A 97 -18.29 -10.19 11.00
C ALA A 97 -18.53 -9.37 12.29
N GLY A 98 -19.14 -8.20 12.15
CA GLY A 98 -19.35 -7.21 13.22
C GLY A 98 -18.34 -6.07 13.20
N ASP A 99 -18.49 -5.14 14.13
CA ASP A 99 -17.58 -3.98 14.29
C ASP A 99 -16.30 -4.37 15.06
N CYS A 100 -15.23 -3.60 14.83
CA CYS A 100 -14.08 -3.51 15.73
C CYS A 100 -14.44 -2.60 16.93
#